data_AF-A0A845BQ72-F1
#
_entry.id   AF-A0A845BQ72-F1
#
_cell.length_a   1.000
_cell.length_b   1.000
_cell.length_c   1.000
_cell.angle_alpha   90.00
_cell.angle_beta   90.00
_cell.angle_gamma   90.00
#
_symmetry.space_group_name_H-M   'P 1'
#
loop_
_entity.id
_entity.type
_entity.pdbx_description
1 polymer ?
#
loop_
_entity_poly.entity_id
_entity_poly.type
_entity_poly.pdbx_seq_one_letter_code
_entity_poly.pdbx_strand_id
1 'polypeptide(L)'
;MPESIAAIPPLSAAVRAYGAGGAASVGDFGAMVGDAARASLATLRTAEVTAARGVAGMADVQEVVQAAANAELTVQTMTQLRDKVVGAYMDVLRMAV
;
A
#
# COMPACT_ATOMS: atom_id res chain seq x y z
N MET A 1 -11.79 -4.47 55.64
CA MET A 1 -10.77 -3.82 54.78
C MET A 1 -11.49 -3.34 53.53
N PRO A 2 -11.52 -2.03 53.22
CA PRO A 2 -12.23 -1.54 52.04
C PRO A 2 -11.42 -1.79 50.76
N GLU A 3 -12.11 -2.21 49.71
CA GLU A 3 -11.55 -2.57 48.41
C GLU A 3 -10.97 -1.35 47.67
N SER A 4 -9.73 -1.50 47.19
CA SER A 4 -9.09 -0.55 46.30
C SER A 4 -9.67 -0.69 44.90
N ILE A 5 -10.54 0.23 44.50
CA ILE A 5 -11.06 0.34 43.13
C ILE A 5 -9.88 0.62 42.19
N ALA A 6 -9.60 -0.30 41.27
CA ALA A 6 -8.58 -0.12 40.24
C ALA A 6 -8.91 1.10 39.37
N ALA A 7 -8.01 2.09 39.35
CA ALA A 7 -8.19 3.30 38.57
C ALA A 7 -8.20 2.97 37.07
N ILE A 8 -9.29 3.34 36.39
CA ILE A 8 -9.40 3.23 34.94
C ILE A 8 -8.34 4.15 34.32
N PRO A 9 -7.43 3.63 33.46
CA PRO A 9 -6.41 4.45 32.86
C PRO A 9 -7.05 5.59 32.05
N PRO A 10 -6.51 6.82 32.11
CA PRO A 10 -7.11 7.95 31.43
C PRO A 10 -7.07 7.71 29.92
N LEU A 11 -8.12 8.12 29.21
CA LEU A 11 -8.22 8.04 27.74
C LEU A 11 -6.98 8.66 27.04
N SER A 12 -6.30 9.61 27.68
CA SER A 12 -5.04 10.18 27.20
C SER A 12 -3.89 9.17 27.12
N ALA A 13 -3.86 8.14 27.97
CA ALA A 13 -2.89 7.06 27.90
C ALA A 13 -3.20 6.10 26.74
N ALA A 14 -4.48 5.83 26.46
CA ALA A 14 -4.91 5.06 25.30
C ALA A 14 -4.60 5.79 23.98
N VAL A 15 -4.85 7.10 23.92
CA VAL A 15 -4.49 7.95 22.79
C VAL A 15 -2.97 8.00 22.59
N ARG A 16 -2.19 8.02 23.67
CA ARG A 16 -0.73 8.00 23.59
C ARG A 16 -0.19 6.64 23.15
N ALA A 17 -0.83 5.54 23.54
CA ALA A 17 -0.48 4.20 23.06
C ALA A 17 -0.81 4.02 21.57
N TYR A 18 -1.93 4.58 21.11
CA TYR A 18 -2.28 4.62 19.70
C TYR A 18 -1.33 5.55 18.91
N GLY A 19 -0.95 6.70 19.48
CA GLY A 19 0.04 7.62 18.90
C GLY A 19 1.48 7.10 18.94
N ALA A 20 1.83 6.24 19.89
CA ALA A 20 3.15 5.62 20.01
C ALA A 20 3.38 4.50 18.97
N GLY A 21 2.32 3.98 18.34
CA GLY A 21 2.41 3.14 17.14
C GLY A 21 2.54 3.93 15.82
N GLY A 22 2.48 5.26 15.89
CA GLY A 22 2.33 6.16 14.74
C GLY A 22 3.60 6.89 14.28
N ALA A 23 4.78 6.40 14.67
CA ALA A 23 6.04 6.83 14.07
C ALA A 23 6.66 5.67 13.31
N ALA A 24 5.94 5.16 12.30
CA ALA A 24 6.58 4.43 11.22
C ALA A 24 7.66 5.38 10.67
N SER A 25 8.92 5.07 10.94
CA SER A 25 10.03 5.88 10.45
C SER A 25 9.90 6.01 8.94
N VAL A 26 10.40 7.10 8.35
CA VAL A 26 10.33 7.31 6.89
C VAL A 26 10.91 6.11 6.09
N GLY A 27 11.81 5.33 6.70
CA GLY A 27 12.31 4.07 6.13
C GLY A 27 11.29 2.93 6.06
N ASP A 28 10.32 2.88 6.97
CA ASP A 28 9.29 1.84 7.07
C ASP A 28 8.19 2.02 6.01
N PHE A 29 7.81 3.28 5.73
CA PHE A 29 6.95 3.61 4.60
C PHE A 29 7.62 3.28 3.26
N GLY A 30 8.91 3.61 3.11
CA GLY A 30 9.69 3.27 1.92
C GLY A 30 9.78 1.76 1.67
N ALA A 31 9.93 0.97 2.75
CA ALA A 31 9.90 -0.48 2.68
C ALA A 31 8.53 -1.02 2.25
N MET A 32 7.43 -0.54 2.86
CA MET A 32 6.06 -0.91 2.45
C MET A 32 5.76 -0.57 0.98
N VAL A 33 6.16 0.61 0.53
CA VAL A 33 6.00 1.03 -0.87
C VAL A 33 6.84 0.14 -1.80
N GLY A 34 8.07 -0.18 -1.41
CA GLY A 34 8.93 -1.09 -2.16
C GLY A 34 8.33 -2.48 -2.30
N ASP A 35 7.74 -3.02 -1.24
CA ASP A 35 7.10 -4.34 -1.26
C ASP A 35 5.78 -4.33 -2.04
N ALA A 36 4.98 -3.27 -1.92
CA ALA A 36 3.79 -3.06 -2.75
C ALA A 36 4.16 -3.01 -4.24
N ALA A 37 5.24 -2.30 -4.60
CA ALA A 37 5.73 -2.23 -5.98
C ALA A 37 6.17 -3.61 -6.50
N ARG A 38 6.88 -4.41 -5.68
CA ARG A 38 7.25 -5.79 -6.03
C ARG A 38 6.04 -6.68 -6.24
N ALA A 39 5.04 -6.58 -5.37
CA ALA A 39 3.80 -7.34 -5.49
C ALA A 39 3.05 -6.98 -6.78
N SER A 40 2.97 -5.68 -7.13
CA SER A 40 2.38 -5.23 -8.38
C SER A 40 3.10 -5.77 -9.62
N LEU A 41 4.44 -5.82 -9.62
CA LEU A 41 5.21 -6.44 -10.71
C LEU A 41 4.90 -7.93 -10.86
N ALA A 42 4.73 -8.65 -9.75
CA ALA A 42 4.33 -10.05 -9.77
C ALA A 42 2.92 -10.25 -10.35
N THR A 43 1.98 -9.38 -10.00
CA THR A 43 0.62 -9.38 -10.56
C THR A 43 0.62 -9.13 -12.07
N LEU A 44 1.40 -8.15 -12.55
CA LEU A 44 1.54 -7.86 -13.99
C LEU A 44 2.11 -9.06 -14.75
N ARG A 45 3.18 -9.66 -14.22
CA ARG A 45 3.79 -10.85 -14.83
C ARG A 45 2.82 -12.03 -14.89
N THR A 46 2.00 -12.21 -13.86
CA THR A 46 0.96 -13.23 -13.83
C THR A 46 -0.09 -12.96 -14.89
N ALA A 47 -0.52 -11.70 -15.05
CA ALA A 47 -1.45 -11.30 -16.09
C ALA A 47 -0.90 -11.55 -17.50
N GLU A 48 0.39 -11.29 -17.74
CA GLU A 48 1.06 -11.59 -19.02
C GLU A 48 1.06 -13.10 -19.33
N VAL A 49 1.37 -13.94 -18.34
CA VAL A 49 1.35 -15.40 -18.51
C VAL A 49 -0.07 -15.91 -18.78
N THR A 50 -1.07 -15.39 -18.07
CA THR A 50 -2.48 -15.74 -18.29
C THR A 50 -2.96 -15.28 -19.67
N ALA A 51 -2.58 -14.07 -20.11
CA ALA A 51 -2.89 -13.58 -21.44
C ALA A 51 -2.23 -14.44 -22.53
N ALA A 52 -0.96 -14.82 -22.35
CA ALA A 52 -0.26 -15.73 -23.27
C ALA A 52 -0.94 -17.10 -23.35
N ARG A 53 -1.40 -17.64 -22.21
CA ARG A 53 -2.20 -18.86 -22.17
C ARG A 53 -3.56 -18.70 -22.87
N GLY A 54 -4.21 -17.55 -22.72
CA GLY A 54 -5.47 -17.24 -23.39
C GLY A 54 -5.35 -17.25 -24.91
N VAL A 55 -4.27 -16.66 -25.44
CA VAL A 55 -3.94 -16.70 -26.88
C VAL A 55 -3.67 -18.14 -27.34
N ALA A 56 -3.07 -18.98 -26.49
CA ALA A 56 -2.87 -20.40 -26.75
C ALA A 56 -4.12 -21.28 -26.55
N GLY A 57 -5.27 -20.71 -26.18
CA GLY A 57 -6.51 -21.43 -25.90
C GLY A 57 -6.50 -22.23 -24.58
N MET A 58 -5.52 -21.98 -23.70
CA MET A 58 -5.32 -22.67 -22.42
C MET A 58 -5.72 -21.82 -21.20
N ALA A 59 -6.39 -20.69 -21.41
CA ALA A 59 -7.04 -19.91 -20.37
C ALA A 59 -8.38 -19.41 -20.90
N ASP A 60 -9.39 -19.37 -20.04
CA ASP A 60 -10.73 -18.92 -20.41
C ASP A 60 -10.74 -17.40 -20.63
N VAL A 61 -11.60 -16.92 -21.52
CA VAL A 61 -11.73 -15.49 -21.87
C VAL A 61 -12.06 -14.67 -20.62
N GLN A 62 -12.87 -15.23 -19.72
CA GLN A 62 -13.21 -14.61 -18.44
C GLN A 62 -11.97 -14.45 -17.53
N GLU A 63 -11.07 -15.42 -17.53
CA GLU A 63 -9.81 -15.39 -16.77
C GLU A 63 -8.86 -14.29 -17.28
N VAL A 64 -8.80 -14.12 -18.61
CA VAL A 64 -7.98 -13.07 -19.25
C VAL A 64 -8.53 -11.68 -18.94
N VAL A 65 -9.85 -11.48 -19.01
CA VAL A 65 -10.48 -10.19 -18.69
C VAL A 65 -10.29 -9.84 -17.20
N GLN A 66 -10.44 -10.83 -16.30
CA GLN A 66 -10.20 -10.62 -14.87
C GLN A 66 -8.74 -10.23 -14.59
N ALA A 67 -7.79 -10.90 -15.25
CA ALA A 67 -6.37 -10.59 -15.12
C ALA A 67 -6.03 -9.18 -15.65
N ALA A 68 -6.62 -8.79 -16.78
CA ALA A 68 -6.46 -7.45 -17.36
C ALA A 68 -7.05 -6.35 -16.45
N ALA A 69 -8.24 -6.56 -15.89
CA ALA A 69 -8.87 -5.61 -14.96
C ALA A 69 -8.03 -5.40 -13.70
N ASN A 70 -7.47 -6.47 -13.13
CA ASN A 70 -6.57 -6.39 -11.98
C ASN A 70 -5.27 -5.63 -12.30
N ALA A 71 -4.73 -5.83 -13.52
CA ALA A 71 -3.56 -5.10 -13.99
C ALA A 71 -3.85 -3.59 -14.17
N GLU A 72 -5.01 -3.24 -14.74
CA GLU A 72 -5.42 -1.85 -14.95
C GLU A 72 -5.56 -1.08 -13.63
N LEU A 73 -6.20 -1.69 -12.64
CA LEU A 73 -6.32 -1.12 -11.29
C LEU A 73 -4.93 -0.87 -10.67
N THR A 74 -4.02 -1.84 -10.83
CA THR A 74 -2.64 -1.75 -10.32
C THR A 74 -1.88 -0.58 -10.96
N VAL A 75 -2.00 -0.40 -12.28
CA VAL A 75 -1.37 0.71 -13.02
C VAL A 75 -1.94 2.06 -12.58
N GLN A 76 -3.26 2.15 -12.35
CA GLN A 76 -3.91 3.36 -11.85
C GLN A 76 -3.35 3.76 -10.48
N THR A 77 -3.23 2.80 -9.56
CA THR A 77 -2.64 3.05 -8.23
C THR A 77 -1.18 3.48 -8.32
N MET A 78 -0.39 2.87 -9.20
CA MET A 78 1.01 3.23 -9.39
C MET A 78 1.19 4.65 -9.94
N THR A 79 0.30 5.07 -10.84
CA THR A 79 0.33 6.43 -11.40
C THR A 79 -0.03 7.47 -10.33
N GLN A 80 -1.04 7.19 -9.52
CA GLN A 80 -1.40 8.05 -8.38
C GLN A 80 -0.24 8.16 -7.37
N LEU A 81 0.44 7.04 -7.10
CA LEU A 81 1.60 7.04 -6.21
C LEU A 81 2.77 7.85 -6.79
N ARG A 82 3.05 7.72 -8.10
CA ARG A 82 4.04 8.55 -8.81
C ARG A 82 3.74 10.04 -8.62
N ASP A 83 2.49 10.44 -8.85
CA ASP A 83 2.08 11.85 -8.76
C ASP A 83 2.26 12.39 -7.33
N LYS A 84 1.96 11.59 -6.30
CA LYS A 84 2.16 11.95 -4.89
C LYS A 84 3.64 12.07 -4.52
N VAL A 85 4.49 11.15 -4.98
CA VAL A 85 5.94 11.19 -4.72
C VAL A 85 6.58 12.40 -5.42
N VAL A 86 6.19 12.68 -6.66
CA VAL A 86 6.67 13.86 -7.40
C VAL A 86 6.24 15.15 -6.70
N GLY A 87 4.97 15.24 -6.26
CA GLY A 87 4.48 16.39 -5.50
C GLY A 87 5.27 16.63 -4.21
N ALA A 88 5.47 15.58 -3.41
CA ALA A 88 6.25 15.65 -2.18
C ALA A 88 7.71 16.09 -2.43
N TYR A 89 8.34 15.62 -3.51
CA TYR A 89 9.70 16.05 -3.87
C TYR A 89 9.75 17.54 -4.26
N MET A 90 8.77 18.01 -5.03
CA MET A 90 8.68 19.43 -5.40
C MET A 90 8.41 20.34 -4.20
N ASP A 91 7.59 19.91 -3.25
CA ASP A 91 7.32 20.66 -2.01
C ASP A 91 8.55 20.77 -1.11
N VAL A 92 9.32 19.68 -0.95
CA VAL A 92 10.59 19.69 -0.20
C VAL A 92 11.58 20.67 -0.83
N LEU A 93 11.72 20.66 -2.16
CA LEU A 93 12.60 21.60 -2.86
C LEU A 93 12.16 23.05 -2.70
N ARG A 94 10.86 23.34 -2.68
CA ARG A 94 10.33 24.70 -2.47
C ARG A 94 10.54 25.23 -1.06
N MET A 95 10.66 24.36 -0.06
CA MET A 95 10.95 24.74 1.32
C MET A 95 12.46 24.95 1.57
N ALA A 96 13.31 24.42 0.69
CA ALA A 96 14.77 24.49 0.79
C ALA A 96 15.41 25.69 0.05
N VAL A 97 14.62 26.50 -0.67
CA VAL A 97 15.08 27.72 -1.37
C VAL A 97 14.74 29.00 -0.63
#